data_AF-A0A7C1SDQ9-F1
#
_entry.id   AF-A0A7C1SDQ9-F1
#
_cell.length_a   1.000
_cell.length_b   1.000
_cell.length_c   1.000
_cell.angle_alpha   90.00
_cell.angle_beta   90.00
_cell.angle_gamma   90.00
#
_symmetry.space_group_name_H-M   'P 1'
#
loop_
_entity.id
_entity.type
_entity.pdbx_description
1 polymer ?
#
loop_
_entity_poly.entity_id
_entity_poly.type
_entity_poly.pdbx_seq_one_letter_code
_entity_poly.pdbx_strand_id
1 'polypeptide(L)'
;MKLTKELGLMLYWGEGDKTGNYFVALTNTDVKVLKYFVSWIRKYFEIDEKRLKGRLYIWNSFDEKKAKEFWSKELKIPLSQFTKSYISKSKPNIRKARHEYGVCRVSFGSKKIFKEILEGIKTHFH
;
A
#
# COMPACT_ATOMS: atom_id res chain seq x y z
N MET A 1 5.77 -6.53 -15.66
CA MET A 1 6.61 -5.33 -15.40
C MET A 1 7.87 -5.79 -14.69
N LYS A 2 9.05 -5.41 -15.18
CA LYS A 2 10.33 -5.73 -14.52
C LYS A 2 10.37 -5.04 -13.16
N LEU A 3 10.81 -5.75 -12.12
CA LEU A 3 10.96 -5.20 -10.79
C LEU A 3 12.36 -4.63 -10.64
N THR A 4 12.50 -3.30 -10.75
CA THR A 4 13.78 -2.56 -10.58
C THR A 4 13.71 -1.60 -9.40
N LYS A 5 14.88 -1.14 -8.91
CA LYS A 5 14.94 -0.20 -7.77
C LYS A 5 14.34 1.15 -8.19
N GLU A 6 14.69 1.63 -9.38
CA GLU A 6 14.30 2.92 -9.96
C GLU A 6 12.79 3.00 -10.21
N LEU A 7 12.20 1.97 -10.81
CA LEU A 7 10.75 1.93 -11.04
C LEU A 7 9.95 1.96 -9.74
N GLY A 8 10.47 1.37 -8.67
CA GLY A 8 9.84 1.49 -7.36
C GLY A 8 10.05 2.85 -6.70
N LEU A 9 11.19 3.51 -6.91
CA LEU A 9 11.38 4.90 -6.51
C LEU A 9 10.41 5.82 -7.26
N MET A 10 10.24 5.64 -8.58
CA MET A 10 9.25 6.38 -9.37
C MET A 10 7.83 6.14 -8.87
N LEU A 11 7.47 4.88 -8.61
CA LEU A 11 6.15 4.56 -8.06
C LEU A 11 5.94 5.25 -6.71
N TYR A 12 6.92 5.19 -5.80
CA TYR A 12 6.83 5.86 -4.51
C TYR A 12 6.76 7.39 -4.65
N TRP A 13 7.50 7.94 -5.62
CA TRP A 13 7.48 9.37 -5.90
C TRP A 13 6.11 9.84 -6.41
N GLY A 14 5.42 9.05 -7.23
CA GLY A 14 4.05 9.36 -7.66
C GLY A 14 2.99 9.09 -6.59
N GLU A 15 2.98 7.89 -6.02
CA GLU A 15 1.82 7.33 -5.28
C GLU A 15 2.08 7.13 -3.77
N GLY A 16 3.35 7.21 -3.33
CA GLY A 16 3.73 6.96 -1.95
C GLY A 16 3.42 8.12 -1.00
N ASP A 17 3.11 7.80 0.26
CA ASP A 17 2.95 8.77 1.35
C ASP A 17 4.32 9.39 1.68
N LYS A 18 4.48 10.70 1.48
CA LYS A 18 5.73 11.42 1.75
C LYS A 18 5.66 12.30 3.00
N THR A 19 4.45 12.45 3.55
CA THR A 19 4.16 13.30 4.69
C THR A 19 3.81 12.44 5.91
N GLY A 20 4.56 12.62 7.01
CA GLY A 20 4.24 12.04 8.31
C GLY A 20 5.14 10.90 8.79
N ASN A 21 5.25 10.81 10.13
CA ASN A 21 5.62 9.71 11.05
C ASN A 21 6.57 8.58 10.60
N TYR A 22 7.38 8.78 9.57
CA TYR A 22 8.39 7.83 9.11
C TYR A 22 7.84 6.45 8.69
N PHE A 23 6.66 6.46 8.08
CA PHE A 23 6.06 5.27 7.47
C PHE A 23 6.30 5.27 5.97
N VAL A 24 6.78 4.14 5.47
CA VAL A 24 6.77 3.82 4.04
C VAL A 24 5.38 3.31 3.73
N ALA A 25 4.58 4.05 2.97
CA ALA A 25 3.21 3.66 2.69
C ALA A 25 2.76 4.08 1.29
N LEU A 26 1.78 3.34 0.77
CA LEU A 26 1.14 3.60 -0.50
C LEU A 26 -0.33 3.18 -0.41
N THR A 27 -1.22 4.00 -0.94
CA THR A 27 -2.67 3.76 -0.93
C THR A 27 -3.18 3.72 -2.36
N ASN A 28 -3.82 2.63 -2.77
CA ASN A 28 -4.35 2.51 -4.14
C ASN A 28 -5.54 1.53 -4.21
N THR A 29 -6.35 1.65 -5.27
CA THR A 29 -7.42 0.69 -5.59
C THR A 29 -6.96 -0.39 -6.57
N ASP A 30 -5.89 -0.16 -7.33
CA ASP A 30 -5.33 -1.13 -8.27
C ASP A 30 -4.42 -2.13 -7.55
N VAL A 31 -4.81 -3.40 -7.60
CA VAL A 31 -4.06 -4.51 -7.02
C VAL A 31 -2.66 -4.66 -7.63
N LYS A 32 -2.46 -4.34 -8.91
CA LYS A 32 -1.18 -4.45 -9.59
C LYS A 32 -0.18 -3.42 -9.04
N VAL A 33 -0.65 -2.22 -8.74
CA VAL A 33 0.17 -1.15 -8.13
C VAL A 33 0.67 -1.60 -6.75
N LEU A 34 -0.23 -2.06 -5.89
CA LEU A 34 0.14 -2.49 -4.54
C LEU A 34 0.96 -3.78 -4.53
N LYS A 35 0.70 -4.75 -5.42
CA LYS A 35 1.55 -5.93 -5.60
C LYS A 35 2.97 -5.54 -5.98
N TYR A 36 3.13 -4.60 -6.89
CA TYR A 36 4.44 -4.10 -7.29
C TYR A 36 5.15 -3.43 -6.12
N PHE A 37 4.46 -2.52 -5.42
CA PHE A 37 4.98 -1.82 -4.24
C PHE A 37 5.46 -2.80 -3.15
N VAL A 38 4.63 -3.77 -2.77
CA VAL A 38 4.99 -4.77 -1.75
C VAL A 38 6.18 -5.62 -2.20
N SER A 39 6.18 -6.07 -3.45
CA SER A 39 7.30 -6.85 -4.01
C SER A 39 8.59 -6.03 -4.07
N TRP A 40 8.49 -4.74 -4.38
CA TRP A 40 9.62 -3.83 -4.42
C TRP A 40 10.22 -3.63 -3.03
N ILE A 41 9.38 -3.39 -2.01
CA ILE A 41 9.87 -3.25 -0.64
C ILE A 41 10.58 -4.53 -0.20
N ARG A 42 9.95 -5.70 -0.38
CA ARG A 42 10.52 -7.01 0.01
C ARG A 42 11.84 -7.33 -0.71
N LYS A 43 12.02 -6.85 -1.95
CA LYS A 43 13.20 -7.15 -2.76
C LYS A 43 14.37 -6.23 -2.47
N TYR A 44 14.12 -4.94 -2.29
CA TYR A 44 15.18 -3.91 -2.27
C TYR A 44 15.52 -3.39 -0.89
N PHE A 45 14.74 -3.76 0.13
CA PHE A 45 14.99 -3.36 1.51
C PHE A 45 14.85 -4.55 2.44
N GLU A 46 15.68 -4.56 3.47
CA GLU A 46 15.56 -5.52 4.56
C GLU A 46 14.40 -5.12 5.48
N ILE A 47 13.30 -5.87 5.42
CA ILE A 47 12.11 -5.59 6.22
C ILE A 47 11.82 -6.69 7.21
N ASP A 48 11.28 -6.29 8.36
CA ASP A 48 10.54 -7.20 9.24
C ASP A 48 9.10 -7.32 8.72
N GLU A 49 8.80 -8.46 8.11
CA GLU A 49 7.50 -8.77 7.50
C GLU A 49 6.32 -8.55 8.46
N LYS A 50 6.52 -8.73 9.78
CA LYS A 50 5.46 -8.54 10.80
C LYS A 50 4.99 -7.09 10.93
N ARG A 51 5.82 -6.15 10.48
CA ARG A 51 5.55 -4.69 10.52
C ARG A 51 4.78 -4.20 9.29
N LEU A 52 4.66 -5.01 8.23
CA LEU A 52 3.76 -4.67 7.13
C LEU A 52 2.33 -4.68 7.64
N LYS A 53 1.57 -3.62 7.37
CA LYS A 53 0.17 -3.49 7.76
C LYS A 53 -0.68 -3.13 6.55
N GLY A 54 -1.80 -3.84 6.42
CA GLY A 54 -2.90 -3.46 5.54
C GLY A 54 -3.92 -2.62 6.29
N ARG A 55 -4.52 -1.65 5.61
CA ARG A 55 -5.71 -0.93 6.10
C ARG A 55 -6.64 -0.67 4.94
N LEU A 56 -7.92 -0.98 5.11
CA LEU A 56 -8.91 -0.73 4.06
C LEU A 56 -9.65 0.58 4.31
N TYR A 57 -9.95 1.27 3.22
CA TYR A 57 -11.02 2.25 3.13
C TYR A 57 -12.12 1.60 2.29
N ILE A 58 -13.27 1.34 2.90
CA ILE A 58 -14.36 0.61 2.28
C ILE A 58 -15.70 1.29 2.56
N TRP A 59 -16.69 1.08 1.71
CA TRP A 59 -18.05 1.59 1.90
C TRP A 59 -18.89 0.61 2.70
N ASN A 60 -19.85 1.11 3.47
CA ASN A 60 -20.72 0.28 4.32
C ASN A 60 -21.53 -0.79 3.55
N SER A 61 -21.75 -0.60 2.26
CA SER A 61 -22.45 -1.54 1.39
C SER A 61 -21.58 -2.73 0.94
N PHE A 62 -20.29 -2.73 1.25
CA PHE A 62 -19.35 -3.79 0.85
C PHE A 62 -18.95 -4.67 2.03
N ASP A 63 -18.56 -5.90 1.73
CA ASP A 63 -18.12 -6.87 2.72
C ASP A 63 -16.64 -6.63 3.09
N GLU A 64 -16.41 -6.12 4.31
CA GLU A 64 -15.06 -5.88 4.84
C GLU A 64 -14.23 -7.16 4.93
N LYS A 65 -14.84 -8.28 5.32
CA LYS A 65 -14.14 -9.55 5.49
C LYS A 65 -13.66 -10.05 4.13
N LYS A 66 -14.55 -10.09 3.14
CA LYS A 66 -14.22 -10.46 1.75
C LYS A 66 -13.12 -9.56 1.19
N ALA A 67 -13.18 -8.25 1.45
CA ALA A 67 -12.15 -7.32 1.02
C ALA A 67 -10.78 -7.57 1.67
N LYS A 68 -10.74 -7.82 2.99
CA LYS A 68 -9.47 -8.16 3.67
C LYS A 68 -8.89 -9.48 3.16
N GLU A 69 -9.72 -10.49 2.93
CA GLU A 69 -9.30 -11.78 2.37
C GLU A 69 -8.71 -11.62 0.96
N PHE A 70 -9.37 -10.82 0.11
CA PHE A 70 -8.85 -10.46 -1.21
C PHE A 70 -7.47 -9.80 -1.10
N TRP A 71 -7.35 -8.69 -0.37
CA TRP A 71 -6.07 -7.96 -0.27
C TRP A 71 -4.98 -8.79 0.41
N SER A 72 -5.33 -9.60 1.42
CA SER A 72 -4.40 -10.50 2.09
C SER A 72 -3.79 -11.51 1.13
N LYS A 73 -4.64 -12.18 0.33
CA LYS A 73 -4.21 -13.13 -0.70
C LYS A 73 -3.34 -12.47 -1.75
N GLU A 74 -3.78 -11.32 -2.27
CA GLU A 74 -3.13 -10.65 -3.39
C GLU A 74 -1.76 -10.06 -3.01
N LEU A 75 -1.64 -9.52 -1.80
CA LEU A 75 -0.41 -8.87 -1.31
C LEU A 75 0.49 -9.82 -0.51
N LYS A 76 -0.01 -11.02 -0.19
CA LYS A 76 0.63 -11.98 0.73
C LYS A 76 0.93 -11.35 2.09
N ILE A 77 -0.02 -10.58 2.63
CA ILE A 77 0.05 -10.00 3.98
C ILE A 77 -0.94 -10.78 4.84
N PRO A 78 -0.55 -11.36 5.99
CA PRO A 78 -1.47 -12.11 6.84
C PRO A 78 -2.68 -11.26 7.28
N LEU A 79 -3.85 -11.87 7.41
CA LEU A 79 -5.07 -11.19 7.89
C LEU A 79 -4.87 -10.53 9.26
N SER A 80 -4.06 -11.13 10.13
CA SER A 80 -3.69 -10.57 11.44
C SER A 80 -2.91 -9.24 11.36
N GLN A 81 -2.36 -8.91 10.20
CA GLN A 81 -1.67 -7.66 9.92
C GLN A 81 -2.58 -6.60 9.28
N PHE A 82 -3.86 -6.90 9.05
CA PHE A 82 -4.85 -5.90 8.64
C PHE A 82 -5.42 -5.18 9.86
N THR A 83 -5.18 -3.87 9.92
CA THR A 83 -5.67 -2.99 10.98
C THR A 83 -7.16 -2.66 10.80
N LYS A 84 -7.73 -1.90 11.75
CA LYS A 84 -9.13 -1.44 11.68
C LYS A 84 -9.38 -0.65 10.39
N SER A 85 -10.30 -1.16 9.57
CA SER A 85 -10.71 -0.49 8.35
C SER A 85 -11.44 0.81 8.66
N TYR A 86 -11.34 1.76 7.74
CA TYR A 86 -12.24 2.89 7.70
C TYR A 86 -13.48 2.51 6.89
N ILE A 87 -14.65 2.58 7.52
CA ILE A 87 -15.93 2.31 6.87
C ILE A 87 -16.62 3.65 6.59
N SER A 88 -16.74 4.00 5.31
CA SER A 88 -17.46 5.18 4.85
C SER A 88 -18.96 4.98 4.95
N LYS A 89 -19.66 5.95 5.55
CA LYS A 89 -21.13 5.98 5.62
C LYS A 89 -21.78 6.42 4.30
N SER A 90 -21.00 7.01 3.39
CA SER A 90 -21.49 7.42 2.06
C SER A 90 -21.75 6.20 1.19
N LYS A 91 -22.64 6.31 0.19
CA LYS A 91 -22.72 5.31 -0.88
C LYS A 91 -21.59 5.54 -1.88
N PRO A 92 -20.96 4.48 -2.42
CA PRO A 92 -19.98 4.64 -3.49
C PRO A 92 -20.69 5.20 -4.72
N ASN A 93 -20.07 6.19 -5.38
CA ASN A 93 -20.51 6.58 -6.72
C ASN A 93 -20.15 5.48 -7.74
N ILE A 94 -20.65 5.59 -8.97
CA ILE A 94 -20.46 4.57 -10.04
C ILE A 94 -18.98 4.20 -10.22
N ARG A 95 -18.06 5.18 -10.14
CA ARG A 95 -16.62 4.94 -10.27
C ARG A 95 -16.07 4.11 -9.10
N LYS A 96 -16.45 4.46 -7.87
CA LYS A 96 -16.04 3.77 -6.64
C LYS A 96 -16.67 2.38 -6.52
N ALA A 97 -17.87 2.20 -7.07
CA ALA A 97 -18.60 0.94 -7.05
C ALA A 97 -17.86 -0.20 -7.78
N ARG A 98 -17.02 0.14 -8.76
CA ARG A 98 -16.18 -0.82 -9.51
C ARG A 98 -15.06 -1.43 -8.66
N HIS A 99 -14.74 -0.82 -7.52
CA HIS A 99 -13.72 -1.31 -6.60
C HIS A 99 -14.41 -1.98 -5.41
N GLU A 100 -15.02 -3.15 -5.65
CA GLU A 100 -15.79 -3.89 -4.63
C GLU A 100 -14.96 -4.24 -3.37
N TYR A 101 -13.63 -4.30 -3.51
CA TYR A 101 -12.69 -4.55 -2.40
C TYR A 101 -12.16 -3.27 -1.74
N GLY A 102 -12.69 -2.10 -2.10
CA GLY A 102 -12.31 -0.80 -1.54
C GLY A 102 -10.92 -0.33 -1.98
N VAL A 103 -10.40 0.64 -1.22
CA VAL A 103 -9.03 1.15 -1.34
C VAL A 103 -8.18 0.48 -0.26
N CYS A 104 -6.99 0.02 -0.62
CA CYS A 104 -6.06 -0.54 0.35
C CYS A 104 -4.88 0.40 0.53
N ARG A 105 -4.52 0.63 1.80
CA ARG A 105 -3.25 1.23 2.20
C ARG A 105 -2.35 0.12 2.72
N VAL A 106 -1.17 0.00 2.13
CA VAL A 106 -0.08 -0.81 2.68
C VAL A 106 0.90 0.13 3.34
N SER A 107 1.35 -0.24 4.54
CA SER A 107 2.33 0.55 5.27
C SER A 107 3.32 -0.29 6.04
N PHE A 108 4.52 0.26 6.19
CA PHE A 108 5.61 -0.31 6.94
C PHE A 108 6.33 0.82 7.68
N GLY A 109 6.35 0.77 9.01
CA GLY A 109 7.03 1.81 9.80
C GLY A 109 8.53 1.56 9.77
N SER A 110 9.33 2.45 9.19
CA SER A 110 10.80 2.41 9.29
C SER A 110 11.40 3.75 8.86
N LYS A 111 11.93 4.49 9.83
CA LYS A 111 12.60 5.77 9.57
C LYS A 111 13.82 5.65 8.70
N LYS A 112 14.58 4.55 8.82
CA LYS A 112 15.75 4.27 7.99
C LYS A 112 15.36 4.12 6.52
N ILE A 113 14.45 3.20 6.23
CA ILE A 113 14.03 2.91 4.85
C ILE A 113 13.28 4.09 4.24
N PHE A 114 12.42 4.77 5.02
CA PHE A 114 11.75 5.98 4.55
C PHE A 114 12.73 7.05 4.07
N LYS A 115 13.78 7.31 4.85
CA LYS A 115 14.85 8.25 4.45
C LYS A 115 15.63 7.76 3.24
N GLU A 116 15.98 6.47 3.19
CA GLU A 116 16.68 5.87 2.04
C GLU A 116 15.89 6.03 0.74
N ILE A 117 14.57 5.82 0.78
CA ILE A 117 13.69 6.01 -0.39
C ILE A 117 13.68 7.48 -0.84
N LEU A 118 13.48 8.41 0.10
CA LEU A 118 13.45 9.83 -0.23
C LEU A 118 14.79 10.32 -0.78
N GLU A 119 15.90 9.86 -0.22
CA GLU A 119 17.22 10.19 -0.73
C GLU A 119 17.43 9.58 -2.12
N GLY A 120 17.05 8.31 -2.32
CA GLY A 120 17.09 7.66 -3.62
C GLY A 120 16.31 8.41 -4.69
N ILE A 121 15.12 8.92 -4.36
CA ILE A 121 14.33 9.76 -5.29
C ILE A 121 15.12 11.04 -5.65
N LYS A 122 15.71 11.71 -4.66
CA LYS A 122 16.49 12.93 -4.91
C LYS A 122 17.69 12.65 -5.81
N THR A 123 18.49 11.63 -5.50
CA THR A 123 19.72 11.34 -6.26
C THR A 123 19.46 10.90 -7.72
N HIS A 124 18.30 10.29 -8.01
CA HIS A 124 18.01 9.76 -9.36
C HIS A 124 17.17 10.70 -10.23
N PHE A 125 16.41 11.62 -9.63
CA PHE A 125 15.42 12.44 -10.34
C PHE A 125 15.53 13.96 -10.08
N HIS A 126 16.55 14.39 -9.34
CA HIS A 126 17.00 15.78 -9.26
C HIS A 126 18.44 15.88 -9.77
#